data_AF-A0A3M1D0C5-F1
#
_entry.id   AF-A0A3M1D0C5-F1
#
_cell.length_a   1.000
_cell.length_b   1.000
_cell.length_c   1.000
_cell.angle_alpha   90.00
_cell.angle_beta   90.00
_cell.angle_gamma   90.00
#
_symmetry.space_group_name_H-M   'P 1'
#
loop_
_entity.id
_entity.type
_entity.pdbx_description
1 polymer ?
#
loop_
_entity_poly.entity_id
_entity_poly.type
_entity_poly.pdbx_seq_one_letter_code
_entity_poly.pdbx_strand_id
1 'polypeptide(L)'
;MTDVTSDAARDARVQQLQRILMEEPDPEARARAHLELARIAIGDGGVDASVRHLREALLLDGRLEAARQLLHELGETSRISNPSRAGRRDAVRTLLGRVRRRRR
;
A
#
# COMPACT_ATOMS: atom_id res chain seq x y z
N MET A 1 27.79 -15.92 2.18
CA MET A 1 27.34 -16.19 3.57
C MET A 1 27.18 -14.86 4.32
N THR A 2 26.22 -14.01 3.94
CA THR A 2 26.13 -12.63 4.48
C THR A 2 24.72 -12.11 4.80
N ASP A 3 23.64 -12.89 4.64
CA ASP A 3 22.27 -12.34 4.79
C ASP A 3 21.61 -12.55 6.17
N VAL A 4 22.11 -13.48 6.99
CA VAL A 4 21.41 -13.86 8.24
C VAL A 4 21.30 -12.70 9.24
N THR A 5 22.30 -11.81 9.27
CA THR A 5 22.31 -10.66 10.16
C THR A 5 21.35 -9.55 9.70
N SER A 6 21.09 -9.44 8.40
CA SER A 6 20.18 -8.43 7.84
C SER A 6 18.72 -8.79 8.09
N ASP A 7 18.37 -10.06 7.92
CA ASP A 7 17.01 -10.55 8.16
C ASP A 7 16.63 -10.51 9.64
N ALA A 8 17.54 -10.89 10.55
CA ALA A 8 17.27 -10.79 11.99
C ALA A 8 17.04 -9.34 12.46
N ALA A 9 17.80 -8.38 11.92
CA ALA A 9 17.62 -6.96 12.22
C ALA A 9 16.29 -6.43 11.64
N ARG A 10 15.92 -6.87 10.43
CA ARG A 10 14.63 -6.55 9.81
C ARG A 10 13.46 -7.11 10.62
N ASP A 11 13.52 -8.38 11.04
CA ASP A 11 12.48 -9.02 11.84
C ASP A 11 12.29 -8.32 13.19
N ALA A 12 13.39 -8.00 13.86
CA ALA A 12 13.35 -7.21 15.11
C ALA A 12 12.68 -5.84 14.88
N ARG A 13 12.96 -5.20 13.74
CA ARG A 13 12.34 -3.92 13.38
C ARG A 13 10.84 -4.07 13.13
N VAL A 14 10.41 -5.10 12.40
CA VAL A 14 8.97 -5.39 12.18
C VAL A 14 8.26 -5.60 13.51
N GLN A 15 8.84 -6.40 14.41
CA GLN A 15 8.26 -6.62 15.75
C GLN A 15 8.16 -5.35 16.59
N GLN A 16 9.16 -4.47 16.50
CA GLN A 16 9.12 -3.17 17.17
C GLN A 16 7.98 -2.30 16.62
N LEU A 17 7.84 -2.23 15.30
CA LEU A 17 6.77 -1.45 14.65
C LEU A 17 5.38 -2.01 15.00
N GLN A 18 5.23 -3.33 15.06
CA GLN A 18 4.00 -3.97 15.50
C GLN A 18 3.66 -3.63 16.96
N ARG A 19 4.66 -3.60 17.85
CA ARG A 19 4.45 -3.14 19.25
C ARG A 19 3.94 -1.70 19.31
N ILE A 20 4.51 -0.79 18.53
CA ILE A 20 4.02 0.60 18.43
C ILE A 20 2.54 0.61 18.02
N LEU A 21 2.16 -0.20 17.02
CA LEU A 21 0.76 -0.25 16.58
C LEU A 21 -0.22 -0.76 17.65
N MET A 22 0.25 -1.53 18.64
CA MET A 22 -0.56 -2.10 19.72
C MET A 22 -0.57 -1.24 20.98
N GLU A 23 0.57 -0.65 21.33
CA GLU A 23 0.82 -0.05 22.64
C GLU A 23 0.76 1.48 22.62
N GLU A 24 1.06 2.12 21.49
CA GLU A 24 1.14 3.57 21.39
C GLU A 24 -0.25 4.17 21.12
N PRO A 25 -0.80 5.03 21.99
CA PRO A 25 -2.07 5.70 21.72
C PRO A 25 -1.98 6.78 20.64
N ASP A 26 -0.79 7.35 20.40
CA ASP A 26 -0.62 8.44 19.43
C ASP A 26 -0.89 7.99 17.97
N PRO A 27 -1.92 8.55 17.31
CA PRO A 27 -2.22 8.23 15.92
C PRO A 27 -1.08 8.61 14.96
N GLU A 28 -0.29 9.65 15.24
CA GLU A 28 0.84 10.03 14.37
C GLU A 28 1.96 8.99 14.44
N ALA A 29 2.34 8.56 15.65
CA ALA A 29 3.32 7.49 15.83
C ALA A 29 2.88 6.18 15.15
N ARG A 30 1.60 5.82 15.27
CA ARG A 30 1.03 4.65 14.58
C ARG A 30 1.01 4.83 13.05
N ALA A 31 0.71 6.03 12.54
CA ALA A 31 0.76 6.33 11.12
C ALA A 31 2.18 6.17 10.57
N ARG A 32 3.19 6.67 11.29
CA ARG A 32 4.62 6.50 10.96
C ARG A 32 5.02 5.03 11.00
N ALA A 33 4.54 4.25 11.98
CA ALA A 33 4.82 2.82 12.05
C ALA A 33 4.26 2.06 10.83
N HIS A 34 3.05 2.40 10.39
CA HIS A 34 2.50 1.87 9.15
C HIS A 34 3.30 2.27 7.90
N LEU A 35 3.77 3.51 7.80
CA LEU A 35 4.65 3.93 6.69
C LEU A 35 5.94 3.10 6.63
N GLU A 36 6.56 2.83 7.78
CA GLU A 36 7.78 2.02 7.85
C GLU A 36 7.53 0.55 7.49
N LEU A 37 6.42 -0.04 7.97
CA LEU A 37 6.02 -1.39 7.56
C LEU A 37 5.75 -1.46 6.06
N ALA A 38 5.18 -0.41 5.46
CA ALA A 38 4.97 -0.35 4.03
C ALA A 38 6.29 -0.35 3.24
N ARG A 39 7.32 0.34 3.73
CA ARG A 39 8.66 0.36 3.12
C ARG A 39 9.34 -1.01 3.19
N ILE A 40 9.25 -1.67 4.34
CA ILE A 40 9.77 -3.04 4.51
C ILE A 40 9.07 -3.99 3.53
N ALA A 41 7.74 -3.93 3.47
CA ALA A 41 6.96 -4.76 2.56
C ALA A 41 7.33 -4.55 1.07
N ILE A 42 7.70 -3.33 0.65
CA ILE A 42 8.21 -3.10 -0.72
C ILE A 42 9.54 -3.82 -0.93
N GLY A 43 10.45 -3.74 0.04
CA GLY A 43 11.73 -4.44 0.00
C GLY A 43 11.57 -5.95 -0.14
N ASP A 44 10.48 -6.51 0.41
CA ASP A 44 10.16 -7.94 0.35
C ASP A 44 9.30 -8.31 -0.90
N GLY A 45 9.03 -7.34 -1.79
CA GLY A 45 8.18 -7.53 -2.98
C GLY A 45 6.67 -7.59 -2.67
N GLY A 46 6.28 -7.42 -1.41
CA GLY A 46 4.89 -7.42 -0.93
C GLY A 46 4.14 -6.12 -1.23
N VAL A 47 3.94 -5.80 -2.53
CA VAL A 47 3.26 -4.57 -2.97
C VAL A 47 1.86 -4.42 -2.35
N ASP A 48 1.07 -5.49 -2.31
CA ASP A 48 -0.29 -5.45 -1.74
C ASP A 48 -0.26 -5.17 -0.22
N ALA A 49 0.70 -5.76 0.51
CA ALA A 49 0.89 -5.49 1.93
C ALA A 49 1.34 -4.04 2.17
N SER A 50 2.22 -3.51 1.31
CA SER A 50 2.64 -2.11 1.35
C SER A 50 1.46 -1.16 1.14
N VAL A 51 0.66 -1.37 0.09
CA VAL A 51 -0.54 -0.55 -0.20
C VAL A 51 -1.52 -0.56 0.98
N ARG A 52 -1.72 -1.72 1.61
CA ARG A 52 -2.57 -1.81 2.81
C ARG A 52 -2.02 -0.93 3.93
N HIS A 53 -0.73 -1.06 4.27
CA HIS A 53 -0.12 -0.26 5.33
C HIS A 53 -0.17 1.24 5.03
N LEU A 54 0.04 1.67 3.78
CA LEU A 54 -0.06 3.08 3.39
C LEU A 54 -1.47 3.64 3.55
N ARG A 55 -2.51 2.83 3.28
CA ARG A 55 -3.89 3.24 3.52
C ARG A 55 -4.18 3.41 5.00
N GLU A 56 -3.75 2.47 5.84
CA GLU A 56 -3.89 2.59 7.30
C GLU A 56 -3.16 3.84 7.83
N ALA A 57 -1.96 4.12 7.32
CA ALA A 57 -1.22 5.33 7.68
C ALA A 57 -2.01 6.62 7.35
N LEU A 58 -2.66 6.66 6.18
CA LEU A 58 -3.48 7.82 5.76
C LEU A 58 -4.85 7.89 6.44
N LEU A 59 -5.36 6.79 6.98
CA LEU A 59 -6.55 6.81 7.83
C LEU A 59 -6.26 7.45 9.19
N LEU A 60 -5.06 7.23 9.72
CA LEU A 60 -4.62 7.79 11.00
C LEU A 60 -4.14 9.25 10.86
N ASP A 61 -3.28 9.51 9.87
CA ASP A 61 -2.82 10.85 9.51
C ASP A 61 -3.05 11.08 8.02
N GLY A 62 -4.17 11.72 7.72
CA GLY A 62 -4.53 12.08 6.36
C GLY A 62 -3.51 12.97 5.67
N ARG A 63 -2.66 13.72 6.40
CA ARG A 63 -1.65 14.66 5.87
C ARG A 63 -0.25 14.04 5.77
N LEU A 64 -0.12 12.74 5.99
CA LEU A 64 1.18 12.07 5.89
C LEU A 64 1.66 12.01 4.42
N GLU A 65 2.33 13.06 3.96
CA GLU A 65 2.73 13.24 2.56
C GLU A 65 3.60 12.10 2.05
N ALA A 66 4.50 11.58 2.89
CA ALA A 66 5.33 10.43 2.55
C ALA A 66 4.50 9.17 2.21
N ALA A 67 3.38 8.96 2.90
CA ALA A 67 2.50 7.84 2.60
C ALA A 67 1.69 8.05 1.32
N ARG A 68 1.27 9.29 1.04
CA ARG A 68 0.57 9.64 -0.22
C ARG A 68 1.49 9.46 -1.42
N GLN A 69 2.71 9.97 -1.33
CA GLN A 69 3.70 9.87 -2.40
C GLN A 69 4.02 8.41 -2.70
N LEU A 70 4.32 7.61 -1.68
CA LEU A 70 4.65 6.20 -1.89
C LEU A 70 3.47 5.41 -2.46
N LEU A 71 2.24 5.70 -2.02
CA LEU A 71 1.04 5.06 -2.56
C LEU A 71 0.80 5.44 -4.02
N HIS A 72 1.11 6.68 -4.39
CA HIS A 72 1.06 7.16 -5.78
C HIS A 72 2.09 6.42 -6.65
N GLU A 73 3.35 6.34 -6.22
CA GLU A 73 4.43 5.64 -6.91
C GLU A 73 4.11 4.15 -7.14
N LEU A 74 3.57 3.46 -6.14
CA LEU A 74 3.13 2.07 -6.29
C LEU A 74 1.94 1.93 -7.25
N GLY A 75 1.03 2.91 -7.25
CA GLY A 75 -0.09 2.97 -8.18
C GLY A 75 0.34 3.17 -9.63
N GLU A 76 1.34 4.00 -9.88
CA GLU A 76 1.93 4.21 -11.21
C GLU A 76 2.74 3.00 -11.66
N THR A 77 3.57 2.45 -10.77
CA THR A 77 4.32 1.21 -11.03
C THR A 77 3.38 0.07 -11.42
N SER A 78 2.26 -0.09 -10.70
CA SER A 78 1.24 -1.10 -11.03
C SER A 78 0.58 -0.87 -12.39
N ARG A 79 0.37 0.38 -12.83
CA ARG A 79 -0.20 0.69 -14.14
C ARG A 79 0.78 0.38 -15.27
N ILE A 80 2.07 0.66 -15.07
CA ILE A 80 3.12 0.38 -16.06
C ILE A 80 3.33 -1.13 -16.17
N SER A 81 3.39 -1.85 -15.04
CA SER A 81 3.63 -3.30 -15.02
C SER A 81 2.40 -4.13 -15.38
N ASN A 82 1.18 -3.57 -15.29
CA ASN A 82 -0.06 -4.30 -15.55
C ASN A 82 -1.01 -3.52 -16.47
N PRO A 83 -0.75 -3.48 -17.80
CA PRO A 83 -1.64 -2.85 -18.77
C PRO A 83 -3.05 -3.47 -18.79
N SER A 84 -3.20 -4.71 -18.28
CA SER A 84 -4.43 -5.50 -18.34
C SER A 84 -5.51 -5.07 -17.32
N ARG A 85 -5.17 -4.36 -16.24
CA ARG A 85 -6.18 -3.85 -15.27
C ARG A 85 -6.89 -2.58 -15.75
N ALA A 86 -6.25 -1.78 -16.61
CA ALA A 86 -6.89 -0.61 -17.23
C ALA A 86 -8.03 -1.05 -18.18
N GLY A 87 -7.83 -2.12 -18.96
CA GLY A 87 -8.83 -2.63 -19.89
C GLY A 87 -10.12 -3.17 -19.25
N ARG A 88 -10.06 -3.71 -18.02
CA ARG A 88 -11.26 -4.26 -17.34
C ARG A 88 -12.26 -3.18 -16.92
N ARG A 89 -11.80 -2.00 -16.48
CA ARG A 89 -12.70 -0.89 -16.10
C ARG A 89 -13.37 -0.26 -17.33
N ASP A 90 -12.64 -0.12 -18.44
CA ASP A 90 -13.20 0.40 -19.69
C ASP A 90 -14.15 -0.59 -20.37
N ALA A 91 -13.89 -1.90 -20.27
CA ALA A 91 -14.80 -2.92 -20.76
C ALA A 91 -16.14 -2.90 -20.00
N VAL A 92 -16.12 -2.77 -18.66
CA VAL A 92 -17.33 -2.66 -17.84
C VAL A 92 -18.10 -1.37 -18.15
N ARG A 93 -17.40 -0.24 -18.34
CA ARG A 93 -18.03 1.04 -18.71
C ARG A 93 -18.69 0.97 -20.08
N THR A 94 -18.03 0.35 -21.05
CA THR A 94 -18.57 0.12 -22.40
C THR A 94 -19.81 -0.80 -22.37
N LEU A 95 -19.78 -1.86 -21.57
CA LEU A 95 -20.92 -2.77 -21.38
C LEU A 95 -22.13 -2.06 -20.75
N LEU A 96 -21.91 -1.26 -19.70
CA LEU A 96 -22.98 -0.50 -19.04
C LEU A 96 -23.57 0.60 -19.95
N GLY A 97 -22.76 1.22 -20.80
CA GLY A 97 -23.22 2.15 -21.82
C GLY A 97 -24.12 1.49 -22.89
N ARG A 98 -23.82 0.24 -23.25
CA ARG A 98 -24.59 -0.53 -24.25
C ARG A 98 -25.94 -1.01 -23.71
N VAL A 99 -26.02 -1.38 -22.43
CA VAL A 99 -27.28 -1.79 -21.78
C VAL A 99 -28.27 -0.63 -21.67
N ARG A 100 -27.80 0.61 -21.48
CA ARG A 100 -28.66 1.81 -21.41
C ARG A 100 -29.26 2.24 -22.75
N ARG A 101 -28.68 1.86 -23.89
CA ARG A 101 -29.21 2.21 -25.23
C ARG A 101 -30.22 1.23 -25.80
N ARG A 102 -30.42 0.07 -25.16
CA ARG A 102 -31.37 -0.98 -25.62
C ARG A 102 -32.76 -0.89 -24.98
N ARG A 103 -33.00 0.13 -24.16
CA ARG A 103 -34.30 0.40 -23.49
C ARG A 103 -34.92 1.74 -23.89
N ARG A 104 -34.65 2.22 -25.11
CA ARG A 104 -35.42 3.29 -25.75
C ARG A 104 -36.05 2.73 -27.01
#